data_AF-A0A167DC82-F1
#
_entry.id   AF-A0A167DC82-F1
#
_cell.length_a   1.000
_cell.length_b   1.000
_cell.length_c   1.000
_cell.angle_alpha   90.00
_cell.angle_beta   90.00
_cell.angle_gamma   90.00
#
_symmetry.space_group_name_H-M   'P 1'
#
loop_
_entity.id
_entity.type
_entity.pdbx_description
1 polymer ?
#
loop_
_entity_poly.entity_id
_entity_poly.type
_entity_poly.pdbx_seq_one_letter_code
_entity_poly.pdbx_strand_id
1 'polypeptide(L)'
;MKGISVSQSSANIVLQQKLDPAKQYTFQEIKDVLATEFNGINDNQCSGLIHRSHSKTDGVLVKSDKYYQLRATATTTNNGLEEAKSILKDALREIELIPNKQIKTAEQFNELIELKRKLNELIK
;
A
#
# COMPACT_ATOMS: atom_id res chain seq x y z
N MET A 1 30.32 -7.26 5.69
CA MET A 1 29.39 -7.94 6.62
C MET A 1 28.48 -8.84 5.79
N LYS A 2 28.33 -10.12 6.15
CA LYS A 2 27.32 -11.01 5.53
C LYS A 2 25.95 -10.53 6.00
N GLY A 3 25.23 -9.80 5.15
CA GLY A 3 23.85 -9.39 5.44
C GLY A 3 22.96 -10.62 5.52
N ILE A 4 21.98 -10.61 6.42
CA ILE A 4 20.95 -11.65 6.45
C ILE A 4 20.07 -11.55 5.20
N SER A 5 19.49 -12.66 4.75
CA SER A 5 18.49 -12.63 3.68
C SER A 5 17.10 -12.51 4.29
N VAL A 6 16.39 -11.42 3.97
CA VAL A 6 15.00 -11.18 4.42
C VAL A 6 14.07 -11.31 3.22
N SER A 7 13.05 -12.15 3.35
CA SER A 7 12.04 -12.33 2.30
C SER A 7 11.07 -11.15 2.27
N GLN A 8 10.41 -10.94 1.12
CA GLN A 8 9.38 -9.91 0.99
C GLN A 8 8.18 -10.16 1.91
N SER A 9 7.76 -11.43 2.02
CA SER A 9 6.60 -11.81 2.84
C SER A 9 6.85 -11.53 4.31
N SER A 10 8.04 -11.86 4.83
CA SER A 10 8.40 -11.56 6.21
C SER A 10 8.43 -10.06 6.49
N ALA A 11 8.97 -9.25 5.56
CA ALA A 11 8.95 -7.81 5.71
C ALA A 11 7.53 -7.24 5.69
N ASN A 12 6.66 -7.72 4.79
CA ASN A 12 5.26 -7.30 4.72
C ASN A 12 4.50 -7.60 6.02
N ILE A 13 4.72 -8.78 6.62
CA ILE A 13 4.12 -9.15 7.92
C ILE A 13 4.58 -8.21 9.03
N VAL A 14 5.89 -7.93 9.11
CA VAL A 14 6.44 -6.99 10.11
C VAL A 14 5.82 -5.60 9.96
N LEU A 15 5.72 -5.09 8.73
CA LEU A 15 5.12 -3.78 8.48
C LEU A 15 3.65 -3.74 8.88
N GLN A 16 2.87 -4.79 8.57
CA GLN A 16 1.47 -4.92 8.99
C GLN A 16 1.31 -4.94 10.52
N GLN A 17 2.22 -5.60 11.23
CA GLN A 17 2.14 -5.73 12.69
C GLN A 17 2.63 -4.49 13.45
N LYS A 18 3.56 -3.73 12.87
CA LYS A 18 4.27 -2.65 13.57
C LYS A 18 3.78 -1.26 13.18
N LEU A 19 3.22 -1.09 11.99
CA LEU A 19 2.68 0.20 11.56
C LEU A 19 1.22 0.34 11.97
N ASP A 20 0.86 1.54 12.41
CA ASP A 20 -0.51 1.94 12.70
C ASP A 20 -1.20 2.31 11.38
N PRO A 21 -2.32 1.66 11.01
CA PRO A 21 -3.04 1.96 9.77
C PRO A 21 -3.52 3.42 9.66
N ALA A 22 -3.71 4.12 10.78
CA ALA A 22 -4.16 5.51 10.81
C ALA A 22 -3.01 6.53 10.66
N LYS A 23 -1.74 6.09 10.65
CA LYS A 23 -0.57 6.97 10.63
C LYS A 23 0.15 6.97 9.28
N GLN A 24 0.86 8.06 9.03
CA GLN A 24 1.78 8.23 7.92
C GLN A 24 3.21 8.06 8.41
N TYR A 25 4.03 7.39 7.60
CA TYR A 25 5.42 7.11 7.88
C TYR A 25 6.30 7.60 6.74
N THR A 26 7.43 8.19 7.07
CA THR A 26 8.49 8.50 6.12
C THR A 26 9.24 7.22 5.75
N PHE A 27 9.99 7.30 4.65
CA PHE A 27 10.87 6.20 4.24
C PHE A 27 11.85 5.79 5.34
N GLN A 28 12.40 6.76 6.07
CA GLN A 28 13.35 6.50 7.15
C GLN A 28 12.68 5.78 8.33
N GLU A 29 11.49 6.20 8.74
CA GLU A 29 10.76 5.52 9.82
C GLU A 29 10.45 4.06 9.48
N ILE A 30 10.09 3.76 8.22
CA ILE A 30 9.88 2.37 7.79
C ILE A 30 11.19 1.58 7.79
N LYS A 31 12.30 2.21 7.34
CA LYS A 31 13.62 1.58 7.43
C LYS A 31 13.97 1.22 8.87
N ASP A 32 13.71 2.13 9.81
CA ASP A 32 14.02 1.93 11.22
C ASP A 32 13.19 0.77 11.82
N VAL A 33 11.92 0.64 11.44
CA VAL A 33 11.08 -0.52 11.80
C VAL A 33 11.69 -1.83 11.29
N LEU A 34 12.07 -1.88 10.00
CA LEU A 34 12.67 -3.08 9.42
C LEU A 34 14.05 -3.40 10.03
N ALA A 35 14.88 -2.39 10.28
CA ALA A 35 16.20 -2.58 10.88
C ALA A 35 16.14 -3.05 12.33
N THR A 36 15.12 -2.60 13.08
CA THR A 36 14.88 -3.03 14.47
C THR A 36 14.48 -4.50 14.53
N GLU A 37 13.63 -4.96 13.62
CA GLU A 37 13.12 -6.34 13.61
C GLU A 37 14.08 -7.32 12.91
N PHE A 38 14.84 -6.86 11.92
CA PHE A 38 15.78 -7.68 11.14
C PHE A 38 17.23 -7.28 11.41
N ASN A 39 17.77 -7.69 12.56
CA ASN A 39 19.16 -7.39 12.92
C ASN A 39 20.15 -7.89 11.86
N GLY A 40 20.94 -6.99 11.28
CA GLY A 40 21.91 -7.28 10.22
C GLY A 40 21.38 -7.15 8.80
N ILE A 41 20.15 -6.65 8.61
CA ILE A 41 19.68 -6.20 7.29
C ILE A 41 20.44 -4.94 6.87
N ASN A 42 20.80 -4.83 5.59
CA ASN A 42 21.48 -3.63 5.08
C ASN A 42 20.50 -2.64 4.43
N ASP A 43 20.97 -1.40 4.25
CA ASP A 43 20.18 -0.29 3.71
C ASP A 43 19.58 -0.57 2.32
N ASN A 44 20.33 -1.24 1.45
CA ASN A 44 19.87 -1.58 0.10
C ASN A 44 18.75 -2.62 0.16
N GLN A 45 18.86 -3.58 1.07
CA GLN A 45 17.81 -4.58 1.31
C GLN A 45 16.54 -3.92 1.85
N CYS A 46 16.64 -3.05 2.87
CA CYS A 46 15.49 -2.29 3.36
C CYS A 46 14.84 -1.49 2.24
N SER A 47 15.62 -0.76 1.45
CA SER A 47 15.12 0.06 0.35
C SER A 47 14.38 -0.78 -0.70
N GLY A 48 14.93 -1.95 -1.04
CA GLY A 48 14.28 -2.89 -1.95
C GLY A 48 12.99 -3.50 -1.39
N LEU A 49 12.95 -3.82 -0.10
CA LEU A 49 11.75 -4.32 0.57
C LEU A 49 10.65 -3.25 0.59
N ILE A 50 10.96 -2.03 1.01
CA ILE A 50 10.00 -0.91 1.04
C ILE A 50 9.50 -0.59 -0.37
N HIS A 51 10.39 -0.63 -1.37
CA HIS A 51 9.99 -0.43 -2.76
C HIS A 51 8.93 -1.46 -3.17
N ARG A 52 9.23 -2.75 -2.99
CA ARG A 52 8.29 -3.82 -3.35
C ARG A 52 7.01 -3.79 -2.51
N SER A 53 7.10 -3.44 -1.22
CA SER A 53 5.95 -3.31 -0.33
C SER A 53 4.95 -2.25 -0.78
N HIS A 54 5.33 -1.23 -1.56
CA HIS A 54 4.37 -0.26 -2.10
C HIS A 54 4.09 -0.42 -3.61
N SER A 55 5.04 -0.98 -4.37
CA SER A 55 4.95 -1.04 -5.84
C SER A 55 4.35 -2.35 -6.38
N LYS A 56 4.25 -3.40 -5.57
CA LYS A 56 3.71 -4.70 -5.99
C LYS A 56 2.26 -4.86 -5.56
N THR A 57 1.52 -5.70 -6.30
CA THR A 57 0.10 -5.99 -6.04
C THR A 57 -0.13 -6.66 -4.69
N ASP A 58 0.82 -7.48 -4.22
CA ASP A 58 0.87 -8.08 -2.88
C ASP A 58 1.58 -7.21 -1.84
N GLY A 59 1.90 -5.96 -2.21
CA GLY A 59 2.47 -4.98 -1.31
C GLY A 59 1.49 -4.60 -0.20
N VAL A 60 2.02 -4.16 0.93
CA VAL A 60 1.23 -3.77 2.12
C VAL A 60 1.24 -2.28 2.38
N LEU A 61 1.92 -1.49 1.54
CA LEU A 61 2.05 -0.05 1.68
C LEU A 61 1.40 0.67 0.50
N VAL A 62 0.90 1.87 0.76
CA VAL A 62 0.58 2.89 -0.23
C VAL A 62 1.53 4.06 -0.03
N LYS A 63 2.09 4.58 -1.11
CA LYS A 63 2.93 5.78 -1.09
C LYS A 63 2.11 7.00 -1.50
N SER A 64 2.22 8.08 -0.73
CA SER A 64 1.65 9.40 -1.02
C SER A 64 2.75 10.45 -0.82
N ASP A 65 3.29 10.95 -1.93
CA ASP A 65 4.46 11.84 -1.94
C ASP A 65 5.66 11.25 -1.16
N LYS A 66 6.09 11.88 -0.07
CA LYS A 66 7.19 11.42 0.79
C LYS A 66 6.75 10.45 1.91
N TYR A 67 5.45 10.21 2.02
CA TYR A 67 4.86 9.40 3.07
C TYR A 67 4.35 8.05 2.57
N TYR A 68 4.25 7.12 3.50
CA TYR A 68 3.79 5.76 3.32
C TYR A 68 2.75 5.45 4.39
N GLN A 69 1.75 4.64 4.03
CA GLN A 69 0.71 4.15 4.94
C GLN A 69 0.49 2.68 4.67
N LEU A 70 -0.04 1.93 5.63
CA LEU A 70 -0.54 0.59 5.35
C LEU A 70 -1.69 0.67 4.34
N ARG A 71 -1.68 -0.26 3.38
CA ARG A 71 -2.86 -0.54 2.56
C ARG A 71 -3.98 -0.98 3.47
N ALA A 72 -5.20 -0.58 3.15
CA ALA A 72 -6.35 -0.96 3.95
C ALA A 72 -6.53 -2.50 3.93
N THR A 73 -6.20 -3.14 2.81
CA THR A 73 -6.16 -4.60 2.59
C THR A 73 -5.08 -5.33 3.39
N ALA A 74 -4.11 -4.60 3.95
CA ALA A 74 -3.03 -5.17 4.75
C ALA A 74 -3.46 -5.40 6.21
N THR A 75 -4.57 -4.83 6.63
CA THR A 75 -5.18 -5.07 7.95
C THR A 75 -5.99 -6.36 7.91
N THR A 76 -5.58 -7.37 8.67
CA THR A 76 -6.40 -8.57 8.87
C THR A 76 -7.61 -8.20 9.72
N THR A 77 -8.72 -7.84 9.08
CA THR A 77 -10.00 -7.62 9.77
C THR A 77 -10.69 -8.97 9.96
N ASN A 78 -11.09 -9.33 11.18
CA ASN A 78 -11.91 -10.54 11.46
C ASN A 78 -13.33 -10.49 10.85
N ASN A 79 -13.61 -9.54 9.96
CA ASN A 79 -14.89 -9.31 9.33
C ASN A 79 -14.69 -9.17 7.81
N GLY A 80 -15.14 -10.17 7.05
CA GLY A 80 -15.00 -10.20 5.59
C GLY A 80 -15.74 -9.07 4.86
N LEU A 81 -16.74 -8.44 5.48
CA LEU A 81 -17.39 -7.24 4.92
C LEU A 81 -16.46 -6.03 4.98
N GLU A 82 -15.75 -5.85 6.10
CA GLU A 82 -14.78 -4.75 6.24
C GLU A 82 -13.57 -4.97 5.32
N GLU A 83 -13.15 -6.22 5.13
CA GLU A 83 -12.11 -6.58 4.16
C GLU A 83 -12.57 -6.25 2.72
N ALA A 84 -13.79 -6.60 2.35
CA ALA A 84 -14.35 -6.26 1.04
C ALA A 84 -14.44 -4.73 0.82
N LYS A 85 -14.95 -3.98 1.80
CA LYS A 85 -15.00 -2.50 1.76
C LYS A 85 -13.60 -1.89 1.65
N SER A 86 -12.64 -2.50 2.31
CA SER A 86 -11.23 -2.10 2.29
C SER A 86 -10.60 -2.30 0.91
N ILE A 87 -10.81 -3.45 0.27
CA ILE A 87 -10.40 -3.72 -1.12
C ILE A 87 -10.99 -2.67 -2.08
N LEU A 88 -12.28 -2.36 -1.93
CA LEU A 88 -12.95 -1.38 -2.77
C LEU A 88 -12.38 0.04 -2.60
N LYS A 89 -12.00 0.43 -1.38
CA LYS A 89 -11.31 1.71 -1.11
C LYS A 89 -9.94 1.78 -1.77
N ASP A 90 -9.15 0.72 -1.69
CA ASP A 90 -7.83 0.66 -2.35
C ASP A 90 -7.99 0.76 -3.88
N ALA A 91 -8.94 0.04 -4.47
CA ALA A 91 -9.25 0.12 -5.90
C ALA A 91 -9.67 1.54 -6.33
N LEU A 92 -10.53 2.20 -5.55
CA LEU A 92 -10.92 3.60 -5.80
C LEU A 92 -9.70 4.53 -5.78
N ARG A 93 -8.80 4.37 -4.81
CA ARG A 93 -7.58 5.17 -4.69
C ARG A 93 -6.65 4.96 -5.89
N GLU A 94 -6.49 3.72 -6.36
CA GLU A 94 -5.69 3.42 -7.55
C GLU A 94 -6.28 4.08 -8.81
N ILE A 95 -7.62 4.09 -8.94
CA ILE A 95 -8.32 4.78 -10.04
C ILE A 95 -8.12 6.31 -9.97
N GLU A 96 -8.09 6.90 -8.76
CA GLU A 96 -7.83 8.34 -8.57
C GLU A 96 -6.41 8.76 -8.97
N LEU A 97 -5.45 7.84 -8.93
CA LEU A 97 -4.07 8.10 -9.33
C LEU A 97 -3.85 8.03 -10.85
N ILE A 98 -4.85 7.58 -11.64
CA ILE A 98 -4.76 7.53 -13.09
C ILE A 98 -4.64 8.96 -13.65
N PRO A 99 -3.54 9.31 -14.35
CA PRO A 99 -3.38 10.65 -14.91
C PRO A 99 -4.43 10.95 -15.99
N ASN A 100 -5.12 12.08 -15.88
CA ASN A 100 -6.15 12.50 -16.84
C ASN A 100 -5.69 12.49 -18.31
N LYS A 101 -4.38 12.71 -18.56
CA LYS A 101 -3.78 12.61 -19.91
C LYS A 101 -3.92 11.24 -20.58
N GLN A 102 -4.24 10.18 -19.82
CA GLN A 102 -4.48 8.84 -20.34
C GLN A 102 -5.92 8.64 -20.82
N ILE A 103 -6.82 9.58 -20.50
CA ILE A 103 -8.23 9.56 -20.91
C ILE A 103 -8.36 10.37 -22.19
N LYS A 104 -8.74 9.71 -23.29
CA LYS A 104 -8.67 10.30 -24.63
C LYS A 104 -9.98 10.94 -25.10
N THR A 105 -11.12 10.50 -24.55
CA THR A 105 -12.44 10.97 -24.98
C THR A 105 -13.30 11.39 -23.79
N ALA A 106 -14.30 12.24 -24.05
CA ALA A 106 -15.29 12.63 -23.05
C ALA A 106 -16.11 11.42 -22.56
N GLU A 107 -16.38 10.44 -23.43
CA GLU A 107 -17.06 9.19 -23.08
C GLU A 107 -16.26 8.37 -22.06
N GLN A 108 -14.95 8.18 -22.31
CA GLN A 108 -14.06 7.50 -21.36
C GLN A 108 -13.99 8.22 -20.00
N PHE A 109 -14.03 9.56 -20.02
CA PHE A 109 -14.06 10.35 -18.80
C PHE A 109 -15.38 10.16 -18.03
N ASN A 110 -16.51 10.15 -18.72
CA ASN A 110 -17.82 9.91 -18.11
C ASN A 110 -17.92 8.48 -17.56
N GLU A 111 -17.42 7.48 -18.27
CA GLU A 111 -17.34 6.09 -17.77
C GLU A 111 -16.49 5.98 -16.51
N LEU A 112 -15.37 6.70 -16.45
CA LEU A 112 -14.52 6.76 -15.25
C LEU A 112 -15.26 7.38 -14.07
N ILE A 113 -16.00 8.47 -14.29
CA ILE A 113 -16.85 9.10 -13.25
C ILE A 113 -17.89 8.10 -12.74
N GLU A 114 -18.58 7.40 -13.65
CA GLU A 114 -19.59 6.42 -13.29
C GLU A 114 -19.00 5.22 -12.51
N LEU A 115 -17.82 4.75 -12.90
CA LEU A 115 -17.08 3.72 -12.16
C LEU A 115 -16.76 4.18 -10.73
N LYS A 116 -16.23 5.39 -10.57
CA LYS A 116 -15.95 5.98 -9.26
C LYS A 116 -17.21 6.12 -8.41
N ARG A 117 -18.34 6.51 -9.01
CA ARG A 117 -19.63 6.63 -8.32
C ARG A 117 -20.11 5.26 -7.81
N LYS A 118 -20.11 4.24 -8.67
CA LYS A 118 -20.52 2.87 -8.30
C LYS A 118 -19.64 2.28 -7.20
N LEU A 119 -18.32 2.48 -7.28
CA LEU A 119 -17.40 2.06 -6.23
C LEU A 119 -17.71 2.73 -4.89
N ASN A 120 -17.97 4.05 -4.90
CA ASN A 120 -18.35 4.78 -3.68
C ASN A 120 -19.67 4.30 -3.08
N GLU A 121 -20.64 3.90 -3.90
CA GLU A 121 -21.91 3.34 -3.44
C GLU A 121 -21.73 1.98 -2.74
N LEU A 122 -20.80 1.15 -3.22
CA LEU A 122 -20.50 -0.16 -2.64
C LEU A 122 -19.67 -0.08 -1.34
N ILE A 123 -19.00 1.05 -1.10
CA ILE A 123 -18.19 1.27 0.10
C ILE A 123 -19.04 1.72 1.30
N LYS A 124 -20.18 2.38 1.06
CA LYS A 124 -21.13 2.82 2.11
C LYS A 124 -21.72 1.60 2.85
#